data_AF-A0A382BIY0-F1
#
_entry.id   AF-A0A382BIY0-F1
#
_cell.length_a   1.000
_cell.length_b   1.000
_cell.length_c   1.000
_cell.angle_alpha   90.00
_cell.angle_beta   90.00
_cell.angle_gamma   90.00
#
_symmetry.space_group_name_H-M   'P 1'
#
loop_
_entity.id
_entity.type
_entity.pdbx_description
1 polymer ?
#
loop_
_entity_poly.entity_id
_entity_poly.type
_entity_poly.pdbx_seq_one_letter_code
_entity_poly.pdbx_strand_id
1 'polypeptide(L)'
;TTGDTVYIEETVIDGSSETCPATFWGGETRDALLTGFTIQNGLGCVYGQGGGVYIEQSSPTLDHLIIQNNIATTSGGGVLVNIGSNPLLKNLIIRDNSFAMNGGGISVSSASADIENCKIYNNHSVEDYSLGGGISFSGSNGTISGSVISNNIAESGGGVSFYSSSPVVAETVIISNEAEYGGGLYSNNANPNIDHSVIVQNSAEHGGGIYGRINSDINIQNTTISDNFSTEGGGLYLRNNSTTWVERTIFWNDSPQEIFLHPSEGATQLSVSYSDIGGGEEGIVTNNNGYVYWFGGNINSDPLFCDPESGNYFVAANSPCQILSSDIGALGVGCDALWEFALYGPELSDASGNGIWEPGENLSVSVTMCNEGTMDHTFYPGVTLSEIFPNPDITINNSEFWWYGMYSGQCEEAGFILNAGGSIPPGTEVVLLAEATALNCENNPEFCMNDTSVEFLIQIGTSFDETTVEVQYSQNWNLIGLPVITNDSGYESIFEGAVSGTLYSFDSGYTAETELVPGTGYWIRLESDEQVNFTGGPIQELILQLSEGWNLISGISVSVPVENIIDPQGIIIEGTIYQFNGGYAPSDVIEPGRAYWVRSIVEGEIIVQILY
;
A
#
# COMPACT_ATOMS: atom_id res chain seq x y z
N THR A 1 -18.84 18.09 -29.58
CA THR A 1 -17.56 18.30 -30.28
C THR A 1 -16.65 17.11 -29.97
N THR A 2 -15.50 16.94 -30.61
CA THR A 2 -14.68 15.70 -30.53
C THR A 2 -13.87 15.55 -29.24
N GLY A 3 -13.90 16.53 -28.32
CA GLY A 3 -13.07 16.56 -27.12
C GLY A 3 -11.57 16.74 -27.39
N ASP A 4 -11.19 16.89 -28.66
CA ASP A 4 -9.80 17.05 -29.10
C ASP A 4 -9.31 18.47 -28.78
N THR A 5 -8.38 18.57 -27.84
CA THR A 5 -7.85 19.83 -27.32
C THR A 5 -7.11 20.64 -28.38
N VAL A 6 -6.55 20.02 -29.41
CA VAL A 6 -5.86 20.74 -30.49
C VAL A 6 -6.83 21.63 -31.27
N TYR A 7 -8.02 21.10 -31.61
CA TYR A 7 -9.05 21.91 -32.29
C TYR A 7 -9.65 22.98 -31.38
N ILE A 8 -9.73 22.71 -30.08
CA ILE A 8 -10.24 23.68 -29.09
C ILE A 8 -9.26 24.86 -28.96
N GLU A 9 -7.96 24.61 -28.95
CA GLU A 9 -6.92 25.65 -28.91
C GLU A 9 -6.91 26.52 -30.17
N GLU A 10 -7.23 25.97 -31.34
CA GLU A 10 -7.27 26.72 -32.60
C GLU A 10 -8.53 27.59 -32.76
N THR A 11 -9.63 27.26 -32.10
CA THR A 11 -10.89 28.02 -32.19
C THR A 11 -10.99 28.98 -31.01
N VAL A 12 -10.81 30.28 -31.24
CA VAL A 12 -10.65 31.27 -30.17
C VAL A 12 -11.72 32.36 -30.22
N ILE A 13 -12.36 32.63 -29.08
CA ILE A 13 -13.07 33.87 -28.79
C ILE A 13 -12.16 34.73 -27.91
N ASP A 14 -11.70 35.85 -28.46
CA ASP A 14 -10.75 36.76 -27.81
C ASP A 14 -11.44 38.06 -27.36
N GLY A 15 -11.33 38.38 -26.07
CA GLY A 15 -11.91 39.58 -25.45
C GLY A 15 -11.11 40.87 -25.67
N SER A 16 -9.90 40.77 -26.22
CA SER A 16 -8.99 41.88 -26.54
C SER A 16 -8.69 42.84 -25.37
N SER A 17 -8.80 42.34 -24.15
CA SER A 17 -8.68 43.07 -22.89
C SER A 17 -9.70 44.18 -22.69
N GLU A 18 -10.86 44.11 -23.37
CA GLU A 18 -11.89 45.16 -23.32
C GLU A 18 -13.13 44.75 -22.51
N THR A 19 -13.56 43.49 -22.60
CA THR A 19 -14.75 42.96 -21.92
C THR A 19 -14.68 41.45 -21.79
N CYS A 20 -15.60 40.87 -21.04
CA CYS A 20 -15.78 39.44 -20.93
C CYS A 20 -16.31 38.84 -22.25
N PRO A 21 -15.65 37.81 -22.82
CA PRO A 21 -16.06 37.18 -24.06
C PRO A 21 -17.44 36.53 -24.06
N ALA A 22 -17.90 36.00 -22.91
CA ALA A 22 -19.17 35.29 -22.81
C ALA A 22 -20.00 35.75 -21.59
N THR A 23 -21.31 35.94 -21.82
CA THR A 23 -22.28 36.34 -20.78
C THR A 23 -23.53 35.47 -20.86
N PHE A 24 -24.03 35.05 -19.69
CA PHE A 24 -25.30 34.37 -19.50
C PHE A 24 -26.11 35.14 -18.46
N TRP A 25 -27.28 35.60 -18.85
CA TRP A 25 -28.09 36.59 -18.12
C TRP A 25 -29.57 36.53 -18.52
N GLY A 26 -29.95 35.61 -19.41
CA GLY A 26 -31.27 35.52 -20.02
C GLY A 26 -32.17 34.44 -19.41
N GLY A 27 -31.74 33.79 -18.31
CA GLY A 27 -32.45 32.65 -17.73
C GLY A 27 -32.15 31.34 -18.46
N GLU A 28 -30.97 31.23 -19.09
CA GLU A 28 -30.53 30.01 -19.74
C GLU A 28 -30.52 28.84 -18.75
N THR A 29 -30.99 27.66 -19.17
CA THR A 29 -30.93 26.42 -18.35
C THR A 29 -29.68 25.61 -18.70
N ARG A 30 -29.49 24.46 -18.06
CA ARG A 30 -28.39 23.53 -18.37
C ARG A 30 -28.45 22.99 -19.81
N ASP A 31 -29.57 23.18 -20.51
CA ASP A 31 -29.71 22.87 -21.93
C ASP A 31 -28.94 23.84 -22.84
N ALA A 32 -28.64 25.05 -22.35
CA ALA A 32 -27.77 25.99 -23.04
C ALA A 32 -26.31 25.52 -22.92
N LEU A 33 -25.81 24.90 -23.98
CA LEU A 33 -24.48 24.30 -24.04
C LEU A 33 -23.48 25.23 -24.74
N LEU A 34 -22.41 25.58 -24.04
CA LEU A 34 -21.22 26.22 -24.62
C LEU A 34 -20.09 25.20 -24.69
N THR A 35 -19.56 24.91 -25.89
CA THR A 35 -18.57 23.83 -26.04
C THR A 35 -17.62 23.98 -27.21
N GLY A 36 -16.37 23.52 -27.01
CA GLY A 36 -15.42 23.19 -28.07
C GLY A 36 -14.55 24.34 -28.59
N PHE A 37 -14.25 25.34 -27.76
CA PHE A 37 -13.38 26.45 -28.14
C PHE A 37 -12.70 27.10 -26.93
N THR A 38 -11.73 27.97 -27.23
CA THR A 38 -10.97 28.75 -26.26
C THR A 38 -11.61 30.13 -26.03
N ILE A 39 -11.66 30.56 -24.76
CA ILE A 39 -12.05 31.90 -24.31
C ILE A 39 -10.83 32.55 -23.66
N GLN A 40 -10.38 33.68 -24.19
CA GLN A 40 -9.16 34.31 -23.70
C GLN A 40 -9.14 35.83 -23.76
N ASN A 41 -8.14 36.40 -23.06
CA ASN A 41 -7.83 37.83 -23.06
C ASN A 41 -9.05 38.70 -22.71
N GLY A 42 -9.97 38.17 -21.92
CA GLY A 42 -11.12 38.92 -21.44
C GLY A 42 -10.77 39.84 -20.28
N LEU A 43 -11.52 40.93 -20.15
CA LEU A 43 -11.48 41.84 -19.01
C LEU A 43 -12.85 41.87 -18.33
N GLY A 44 -12.88 41.78 -17.00
CA GLY A 44 -14.12 41.71 -16.22
C GLY A 44 -15.15 42.77 -16.64
N CYS A 45 -16.35 42.32 -17.02
CA CYS A 45 -17.33 43.15 -17.71
C CYS A 45 -18.29 43.88 -16.76
N VAL A 46 -18.84 43.20 -15.76
CA VAL A 46 -19.83 43.78 -14.84
C VAL A 46 -19.12 44.14 -13.53
N TYR A 47 -18.97 45.43 -13.26
CA TYR A 47 -18.21 45.95 -12.11
C TYR A 47 -16.77 45.37 -12.00
N GLY A 48 -16.18 44.96 -13.13
CA GLY A 48 -14.87 44.33 -13.16
C GLY A 48 -14.85 42.83 -12.82
N GLN A 49 -16.00 42.16 -12.84
CA GLN A 49 -16.14 40.73 -12.56
C GLN A 49 -16.28 39.89 -13.84
N GLY A 50 -15.93 38.60 -13.75
CA GLY A 50 -16.10 37.61 -14.82
C GLY A 50 -15.21 37.90 -16.02
N GLY A 51 -13.90 37.69 -15.90
CA GLY A 51 -12.95 38.04 -16.96
C GLY A 51 -13.21 37.28 -18.25
N GLY A 52 -13.39 35.96 -18.19
CA GLY A 52 -13.70 35.12 -19.37
C GLY A 52 -15.21 34.93 -19.57
N VAL A 53 -15.88 34.41 -18.54
CA VAL A 53 -17.30 34.07 -18.57
C VAL A 53 -18.02 34.68 -17.37
N TYR A 54 -19.14 35.34 -17.62
CA TYR A 54 -20.01 35.90 -16.59
C TYR A 54 -21.39 35.23 -16.64
N ILE A 55 -21.82 34.64 -15.52
CA ILE A 55 -23.12 33.95 -15.38
C ILE A 55 -23.90 34.60 -14.24
N GLU A 56 -25.08 35.11 -14.52
CA GLU A 56 -26.03 35.62 -13.52
C GLU A 56 -27.46 35.19 -13.87
N GLN A 57 -28.25 34.79 -12.86
CA GLN A 57 -29.64 34.34 -13.01
C GLN A 57 -29.85 33.29 -14.11
N SER A 58 -28.81 32.49 -14.37
CA SER A 58 -28.74 31.57 -15.51
C SER A 58 -27.92 30.34 -15.11
N SER A 59 -28.16 29.20 -15.73
CA SER A 59 -27.56 27.91 -15.34
C SER A 59 -27.07 27.12 -16.56
N PRO A 60 -26.24 27.69 -17.45
CA PRO A 60 -25.76 27.01 -18.65
C PRO A 60 -24.89 25.79 -18.32
N THR A 61 -24.68 24.92 -19.31
CA THR A 61 -23.62 23.92 -19.29
C THR A 61 -22.41 24.45 -20.07
N LEU A 62 -21.25 24.54 -19.42
CA LEU A 62 -19.96 24.76 -20.07
C LEU A 62 -19.23 23.42 -20.16
N ASP A 63 -18.85 23.01 -21.37
CA ASP A 63 -18.29 21.67 -21.61
C ASP A 63 -17.15 21.69 -22.64
N HIS A 64 -15.98 21.13 -22.33
CA HIS A 64 -14.83 21.09 -23.23
C HIS A 64 -14.45 22.50 -23.75
N LEU A 65 -14.13 23.41 -22.83
CA LEU A 65 -13.60 24.74 -23.14
C LEU A 65 -12.21 24.92 -22.52
N ILE A 66 -11.41 25.78 -23.15
CA ILE A 66 -10.19 26.33 -22.55
C ILE A 66 -10.49 27.78 -22.17
N ILE A 67 -10.35 28.14 -20.90
CA ILE A 67 -10.59 29.50 -20.39
C ILE A 67 -9.27 30.02 -19.82
N GLN A 68 -8.61 30.91 -20.55
CA GLN A 68 -7.22 31.29 -20.25
C GLN A 68 -6.90 32.77 -20.39
N ASN A 69 -5.90 33.25 -19.65
CA ASN A 69 -5.39 34.63 -19.77
C ASN A 69 -6.48 35.70 -19.63
N ASN A 70 -7.53 35.43 -18.84
CA ASN A 70 -8.58 36.40 -18.55
C ASN A 70 -8.30 37.11 -17.23
N ILE A 71 -8.74 38.37 -17.15
CA ILE A 71 -8.44 39.25 -16.03
C ILE A 71 -9.75 39.76 -15.44
N ALA A 72 -9.96 39.57 -14.14
CA ALA A 72 -11.01 40.24 -13.38
C ALA A 72 -10.38 41.24 -12.40
N THR A 73 -10.79 42.51 -12.44
CA THR A 73 -10.33 43.50 -11.43
C THR A 73 -11.05 43.33 -10.09
N THR A 74 -11.89 42.30 -9.95
CA THR A 74 -12.58 41.92 -8.72
C THR A 74 -12.67 40.40 -8.59
N SER A 75 -13.69 39.73 -9.15
CA SER A 75 -13.91 38.28 -8.94
C SER A 75 -14.15 37.50 -10.23
N GLY A 76 -13.73 36.23 -10.24
CA GLY A 76 -13.93 35.31 -11.36
C GLY A 76 -13.04 35.65 -12.55
N GLY A 77 -11.72 35.46 -12.42
CA GLY A 77 -10.76 35.73 -13.50
C GLY A 77 -11.14 34.96 -14.77
N GLY A 78 -11.27 33.63 -14.65
CA GLY A 78 -11.81 32.78 -15.71
C GLY A 78 -13.34 32.83 -15.79
N VAL A 79 -14.01 32.34 -14.75
CA VAL A 79 -15.48 32.20 -14.70
C VAL A 79 -16.03 32.84 -13.42
N LEU A 80 -17.06 33.66 -13.57
CA LEU A 80 -17.92 34.10 -12.46
C LEU A 80 -19.29 33.45 -12.56
N VAL A 81 -19.73 32.83 -11.47
CA VAL A 81 -21.09 32.35 -11.24
C VAL A 81 -21.70 33.20 -10.13
N ASN A 82 -22.67 34.02 -10.49
CA ASN A 82 -23.31 34.99 -9.60
C ASN A 82 -24.78 34.63 -9.30
N ILE A 83 -25.42 35.44 -8.48
CA ILE A 83 -26.75 35.24 -7.89
C ILE A 83 -27.77 34.54 -8.80
N GLY A 84 -28.45 33.53 -8.22
CA GLY A 84 -29.55 32.81 -8.88
C GLY A 84 -29.11 31.82 -9.96
N SER A 85 -27.82 31.46 -9.99
CA SER A 85 -27.24 30.57 -11.00
C SER A 85 -26.89 29.20 -10.41
N ASN A 86 -26.99 28.16 -11.25
CA ASN A 86 -26.57 26.79 -10.94
C ASN A 86 -26.00 26.04 -12.18
N PRO A 87 -24.95 26.57 -12.83
CA PRO A 87 -24.38 25.96 -14.03
C PRO A 87 -23.73 24.61 -13.74
N LEU A 88 -23.55 23.84 -14.82
CA LEU A 88 -22.67 22.67 -14.86
C LEU A 88 -21.40 23.04 -15.61
N LEU A 89 -20.27 22.97 -14.93
CA LEU A 89 -18.94 23.26 -15.46
C LEU A 89 -18.19 21.92 -15.57
N LYS A 90 -17.98 21.41 -16.78
CA LYS A 90 -17.36 20.09 -16.93
C LYS A 90 -16.33 20.00 -18.05
N ASN A 91 -15.33 19.15 -17.86
CA ASN A 91 -14.24 18.94 -18.84
C ASN A 91 -13.57 20.26 -19.25
N LEU A 92 -13.43 21.20 -18.31
CA LEU A 92 -12.85 22.51 -18.58
C LEU A 92 -11.36 22.53 -18.27
N ILE A 93 -10.61 23.28 -19.06
CA ILE A 93 -9.25 23.69 -18.72
C ILE A 93 -9.30 25.18 -18.40
N ILE A 94 -9.02 25.55 -17.15
CA ILE A 94 -9.06 26.94 -16.68
C ILE A 94 -7.69 27.31 -16.16
N ARG A 95 -6.96 28.15 -16.91
CA ARG A 95 -5.55 28.39 -16.63
C ARG A 95 -5.10 29.82 -16.82
N ASP A 96 -4.06 30.22 -16.10
CA ASP A 96 -3.37 31.49 -16.31
C ASP A 96 -4.31 32.70 -16.24
N ASN A 97 -5.42 32.61 -15.48
CA ASN A 97 -6.33 33.72 -15.26
C ASN A 97 -5.91 34.49 -14.00
N SER A 98 -6.17 35.79 -13.99
CA SER A 98 -5.81 36.67 -12.87
C SER A 98 -7.01 37.42 -12.30
N PHE A 99 -6.92 37.73 -11.00
CA PHE A 99 -8.02 38.30 -10.25
C PHE A 99 -7.53 39.16 -9.09
N ALA A 100 -8.35 40.11 -8.65
CA ALA A 100 -7.98 41.01 -7.56
C ALA A 100 -8.62 40.67 -6.19
N MET A 101 -9.73 39.93 -6.15
CA MET A 101 -10.45 39.66 -4.89
C MET A 101 -10.82 38.19 -4.69
N ASN A 102 -11.58 37.56 -5.59
CA ASN A 102 -12.04 36.17 -5.37
C ASN A 102 -12.01 35.30 -6.64
N GLY A 103 -11.57 34.05 -6.52
CA GLY A 103 -11.73 33.00 -7.53
C GLY A 103 -10.99 33.29 -8.84
N GLY A 104 -9.70 32.96 -8.90
CA GLY A 104 -8.89 33.20 -10.10
C GLY A 104 -9.33 32.38 -11.29
N GLY A 105 -9.52 31.08 -11.10
CA GLY A 105 -10.16 30.22 -12.08
C GLY A 105 -11.67 30.41 -12.08
N ILE A 106 -12.33 30.05 -10.97
CA ILE A 106 -13.79 30.07 -10.81
C ILE A 106 -14.17 30.79 -9.51
N SER A 107 -15.09 31.75 -9.60
CA SER A 107 -15.71 32.37 -8.43
C SER A 107 -17.22 32.10 -8.43
N VAL A 108 -17.74 31.56 -7.32
CA VAL A 108 -19.16 31.30 -7.10
C VAL A 108 -19.65 32.16 -5.93
N SER A 109 -20.60 33.06 -6.19
CA SER A 109 -21.09 34.04 -5.22
C SER A 109 -22.61 34.08 -5.17
N SER A 110 -23.18 33.87 -3.98
CA SER A 110 -24.63 33.77 -3.73
C SER A 110 -25.37 32.83 -4.72
N ALA A 111 -24.72 31.73 -5.08
CA ALA A 111 -25.13 30.82 -6.16
C ALA A 111 -24.76 29.36 -5.83
N SER A 112 -24.85 28.48 -6.81
CA SER A 112 -24.26 27.15 -6.76
C SER A 112 -23.58 26.79 -8.08
N ALA A 113 -22.69 25.79 -8.07
CA ALA A 113 -22.08 25.26 -9.29
C ALA A 113 -21.63 23.82 -9.09
N ASP A 114 -21.83 23.00 -10.13
CA ASP A 114 -21.26 21.66 -10.21
C ASP A 114 -20.01 21.72 -11.10
N ILE A 115 -18.86 21.30 -10.58
CA ILE A 115 -17.55 21.34 -11.24
C ILE A 115 -17.05 19.90 -11.38
N GLU A 116 -17.00 19.40 -12.60
CA GLU A 116 -16.74 17.98 -12.88
C GLU A 116 -15.59 17.82 -13.87
N ASN A 117 -14.60 16.97 -13.55
CA ASN A 117 -13.53 16.61 -14.47
C ASN A 117 -12.77 17.82 -15.06
N CYS A 118 -12.54 18.85 -14.24
CA CYS A 118 -11.88 20.08 -14.67
C CYS A 118 -10.40 20.09 -14.28
N LYS A 119 -9.59 20.77 -15.09
CA LYS A 119 -8.19 21.10 -14.78
C LYS A 119 -8.09 22.59 -14.54
N ILE A 120 -7.79 23.00 -13.31
CA ILE A 120 -7.79 24.41 -12.88
C ILE A 120 -6.41 24.72 -12.32
N TYR A 121 -5.60 25.47 -13.08
CA TYR A 121 -4.20 25.63 -12.71
C TYR A 121 -3.56 26.96 -13.10
N ASN A 122 -2.48 27.37 -12.42
CA ASN A 122 -1.77 28.63 -12.67
C ASN A 122 -2.64 29.90 -12.58
N ASN A 123 -3.76 29.85 -11.86
CA ASN A 123 -4.57 31.04 -11.64
C ASN A 123 -4.03 31.79 -10.41
N HIS A 124 -3.83 33.10 -10.54
CA HIS A 124 -3.09 33.88 -9.54
C HIS A 124 -3.80 35.18 -9.17
N SER A 125 -3.76 35.52 -7.88
CA SER A 125 -4.17 36.85 -7.41
C SER A 125 -3.16 37.91 -7.81
N VAL A 126 -3.64 39.13 -8.06
CA VAL A 126 -2.80 40.33 -8.25
C VAL A 126 -2.81 41.30 -7.06
N GLU A 127 -3.60 41.02 -6.02
CA GLU A 127 -3.71 41.84 -4.81
C GLU A 127 -3.58 40.99 -3.54
N ASP A 128 -3.20 41.68 -2.46
CA ASP A 128 -3.34 41.21 -1.09
C ASP A 128 -4.85 41.22 -0.73
N TYR A 129 -5.31 40.26 0.06
CA TYR A 129 -6.69 39.95 0.50
C TYR A 129 -7.55 39.12 -0.44
N SER A 130 -6.93 38.19 -1.17
CA SER A 130 -7.60 37.35 -2.16
C SER A 130 -8.03 35.97 -1.65
N LEU A 131 -9.18 35.48 -2.15
CA LEU A 131 -9.71 34.15 -1.80
C LEU A 131 -9.75 33.23 -3.02
N GLY A 132 -9.28 31.99 -2.88
CA GLY A 132 -9.50 30.92 -3.85
C GLY A 132 -8.74 31.13 -5.15
N GLY A 133 -7.45 30.80 -5.20
CA GLY A 133 -6.64 30.96 -6.41
C GLY A 133 -7.24 30.19 -7.58
N GLY A 134 -7.54 28.91 -7.37
CA GLY A 134 -8.29 28.09 -8.31
C GLY A 134 -9.79 28.37 -8.24
N ILE A 135 -10.41 28.06 -7.09
CA ILE A 135 -11.87 28.10 -6.91
C ILE A 135 -12.24 28.83 -5.61
N SER A 136 -13.26 29.69 -5.66
CA SER A 136 -13.83 30.33 -4.47
C SER A 136 -15.35 30.15 -4.43
N PHE A 137 -15.88 29.64 -3.31
CA PHE A 137 -17.31 29.67 -2.97
C PHE A 137 -17.58 30.61 -1.81
N SER A 138 -18.40 31.64 -2.03
CA SER A 138 -18.80 32.61 -1.02
C SER A 138 -20.33 32.65 -0.88
N GLY A 139 -20.84 32.28 0.31
CA GLY A 139 -22.27 32.14 0.55
C GLY A 139 -22.97 31.18 -0.41
N SER A 140 -22.22 30.19 -0.92
CA SER A 140 -22.55 29.38 -2.09
C SER A 140 -22.19 27.92 -1.84
N ASN A 141 -22.97 26.98 -2.37
CA ASN A 141 -22.71 25.54 -2.25
C ASN A 141 -22.48 24.92 -3.62
N GLY A 142 -21.87 23.74 -3.68
CA GLY A 142 -21.62 23.05 -4.93
C GLY A 142 -20.84 21.77 -4.75
N THR A 143 -20.52 21.12 -5.85
CA THR A 143 -19.70 19.92 -5.88
C THR A 143 -18.47 20.18 -6.75
N ILE A 144 -17.31 19.77 -6.25
CA ILE A 144 -16.07 19.63 -7.02
C ILE A 144 -15.79 18.13 -7.10
N SER A 145 -15.71 17.59 -8.31
CA SER A 145 -15.50 16.15 -8.51
C SER A 145 -14.59 15.82 -9.68
N GLY A 146 -13.80 14.75 -9.55
CA GLY A 146 -12.93 14.23 -10.61
C GLY A 146 -11.91 15.25 -11.14
N SER A 147 -11.63 16.30 -10.37
CA SER A 147 -10.93 17.49 -10.87
C SER A 147 -9.48 17.54 -10.37
N VAL A 148 -8.65 18.28 -11.08
CA VAL A 148 -7.26 18.57 -10.69
C VAL A 148 -7.10 20.07 -10.52
N ILE A 149 -6.71 20.50 -9.33
CA ILE A 149 -6.55 21.89 -8.94
C ILE A 149 -5.10 22.09 -8.51
N SER A 150 -4.31 22.79 -9.33
CA SER A 150 -2.87 22.86 -9.09
C SER A 150 -2.18 24.18 -9.39
N ASN A 151 -1.09 24.48 -8.69
CA ASN A 151 -0.26 25.67 -8.96
C ASN A 151 -1.05 26.99 -8.94
N ASN A 152 -2.11 27.07 -8.15
CA ASN A 152 -2.88 28.30 -7.99
C ASN A 152 -2.40 29.07 -6.76
N ILE A 153 -2.46 30.39 -6.84
CA ILE A 153 -1.87 31.30 -5.84
C ILE A 153 -2.92 32.33 -5.38
N ALA A 154 -3.15 32.42 -4.08
CA ALA A 154 -4.02 33.41 -3.44
C ALA A 154 -3.58 33.70 -1.99
N GLU A 155 -4.16 34.68 -1.30
CA GLU A 155 -3.89 34.85 0.13
C GLU A 155 -4.54 33.73 0.97
N SER A 156 -5.79 33.37 0.68
CA SER A 156 -6.49 32.29 1.38
C SER A 156 -7.06 31.27 0.41
N GLY A 157 -6.70 30.00 0.58
CA GLY A 157 -7.15 28.91 -0.29
C GLY A 157 -6.46 29.01 -1.64
N GLY A 158 -5.19 28.65 -1.72
CA GLY A 158 -4.43 28.68 -2.98
C GLY A 158 -5.16 27.88 -4.04
N GLY A 159 -5.51 26.63 -3.72
CA GLY A 159 -6.38 25.80 -4.54
C GLY A 159 -7.84 26.22 -4.43
N VAL A 160 -8.43 26.03 -3.25
CA VAL A 160 -9.88 26.20 -3.01
C VAL A 160 -10.16 27.01 -1.76
N SER A 161 -11.15 27.91 -1.82
CA SER A 161 -11.61 28.69 -0.66
C SER A 161 -13.12 28.58 -0.47
N PHE A 162 -13.53 28.34 0.78
CA PHE A 162 -14.91 28.22 1.22
C PHE A 162 -15.22 29.24 2.31
N TYR A 163 -16.18 30.12 2.02
CA TYR A 163 -16.66 31.14 2.95
C TYR A 163 -18.17 31.05 3.13
N SER A 164 -18.64 30.79 4.35
CA SER A 164 -20.08 30.68 4.66
C SER A 164 -20.81 29.69 3.75
N SER A 165 -20.24 28.50 3.59
CA SER A 165 -20.63 27.49 2.58
C SER A 165 -20.53 26.06 3.12
N SER A 166 -21.13 25.09 2.43
CA SER A 166 -21.06 23.66 2.76
C SER A 166 -20.94 22.80 1.48
N PRO A 167 -19.82 22.91 0.75
CA PRO A 167 -19.61 22.21 -0.51
C PRO A 167 -19.09 20.78 -0.32
N VAL A 168 -19.16 19.99 -1.39
CA VAL A 168 -18.57 18.64 -1.46
C VAL A 168 -17.35 18.68 -2.37
N VAL A 169 -16.24 18.09 -1.89
CA VAL A 169 -15.01 17.84 -2.65
C VAL A 169 -14.83 16.32 -2.70
N ALA A 170 -14.98 15.73 -3.87
CA ALA A 170 -14.91 14.28 -4.06
C ALA A 170 -13.91 13.94 -5.15
N GLU A 171 -13.14 12.87 -5.02
CA GLU A 171 -12.32 12.33 -6.13
C GLU A 171 -11.44 13.41 -6.81
N THR A 172 -10.91 14.34 -6.00
CA THR A 172 -10.24 15.55 -6.49
C THR A 172 -8.80 15.58 -6.03
N VAL A 173 -7.90 15.98 -6.92
CA VAL A 173 -6.48 16.19 -6.62
C VAL A 173 -6.22 17.69 -6.45
N ILE A 174 -5.78 18.10 -5.26
CA ILE A 174 -5.39 19.46 -4.92
C ILE A 174 -3.88 19.47 -4.64
N ILE A 175 -3.09 19.98 -5.58
CA ILE A 175 -1.63 19.79 -5.57
C ILE A 175 -0.82 21.06 -5.88
N SER A 176 0.25 21.29 -5.12
CA SER A 176 1.20 22.39 -5.38
C SER A 176 0.56 23.78 -5.42
N ASN A 177 -0.49 24.02 -4.63
CA ASN A 177 -1.08 25.35 -4.51
C ASN A 177 -0.42 26.14 -3.36
N GLU A 178 -0.40 27.46 -3.49
CA GLU A 178 0.32 28.35 -2.56
C GLU A 178 -0.63 29.41 -1.97
N ALA A 179 -0.57 29.62 -0.65
CA ALA A 179 -1.31 30.69 0.02
C ALA A 179 -0.67 31.21 1.31
N GLU A 180 -1.24 32.25 1.92
CA GLU A 180 -0.92 32.59 3.33
C GLU A 180 -1.69 31.64 4.28
N TYR A 181 -2.96 31.36 3.97
CA TYR A 181 -3.84 30.49 4.75
C TYR A 181 -4.46 29.39 3.89
N GLY A 182 -4.15 28.11 4.17
CA GLY A 182 -4.75 27.01 3.43
C GLY A 182 -4.20 26.92 2.01
N GLY A 183 -3.00 26.36 1.84
CA GLY A 183 -2.36 26.24 0.53
C GLY A 183 -3.26 25.46 -0.43
N GLY A 184 -3.69 24.27 0.00
CA GLY A 184 -4.68 23.47 -0.72
C GLY A 184 -6.10 24.02 -0.56
N LEU A 185 -6.59 24.06 0.67
CA LEU A 185 -7.98 24.40 1.00
C LEU A 185 -8.08 25.34 2.21
N TYR A 186 -8.93 26.35 2.07
CA TYR A 186 -9.31 27.25 3.16
C TYR A 186 -10.80 27.17 3.47
N SER A 187 -11.15 26.99 4.74
CA SER A 187 -12.54 26.94 5.24
C SER A 187 -12.77 27.98 6.33
N ASN A 188 -13.78 28.83 6.14
CA ASN A 188 -14.16 29.89 7.08
C ASN A 188 -15.67 29.99 7.23
N ASN A 189 -16.16 29.70 8.43
CA ASN A 189 -17.60 29.56 8.72
C ASN A 189 -18.27 28.60 7.73
N ALA A 190 -17.55 27.53 7.37
CA ALA A 190 -17.93 26.63 6.31
C ALA A 190 -17.74 25.16 6.70
N ASN A 191 -18.59 24.30 6.15
CA ASN A 191 -18.71 22.90 6.53
C ASN A 191 -18.50 21.99 5.31
N PRO A 192 -17.28 21.93 4.74
CA PRO A 192 -17.01 21.11 3.58
C PRO A 192 -16.97 19.62 3.92
N ASN A 193 -17.45 18.79 2.98
CA ASN A 193 -17.24 17.34 3.00
C ASN A 193 -16.18 16.98 1.96
N ILE A 194 -15.07 16.39 2.41
CA ILE A 194 -13.92 15.99 1.60
C ILE A 194 -13.85 14.47 1.62
N ASP A 195 -13.93 13.86 0.44
CA ASP A 195 -14.03 12.41 0.28
C ASP A 195 -13.19 11.92 -0.91
N HIS A 196 -12.51 10.78 -0.78
CA HIS A 196 -11.73 10.17 -1.88
C HIS A 196 -10.76 11.13 -2.58
N SER A 197 -10.19 12.10 -1.85
CA SER A 197 -9.41 13.20 -2.44
C SER A 197 -7.94 13.13 -2.04
N VAL A 198 -7.07 13.71 -2.88
CA VAL A 198 -5.62 13.76 -2.66
C VAL A 198 -5.21 15.22 -2.52
N ILE A 199 -4.75 15.62 -1.33
CA ILE A 199 -4.34 16.99 -1.01
C ILE A 199 -2.86 16.98 -0.65
N VAL A 200 -2.01 17.29 -1.62
CA VAL A 200 -0.58 17.02 -1.50
C VAL A 200 0.31 18.16 -1.98
N GLN A 201 1.51 18.29 -1.41
CA GLN A 201 2.52 19.26 -1.86
C GLN A 201 2.05 20.72 -1.86
N ASN A 202 1.00 21.07 -1.10
CA ASN A 202 0.53 22.44 -1.01
C ASN A 202 1.32 23.20 0.05
N SER A 203 1.50 24.51 -0.15
CA SER A 203 2.31 25.35 0.72
C SER A 203 1.52 26.55 1.25
N ALA A 204 1.65 26.83 2.55
CA ALA A 204 1.15 28.08 3.11
C ALA A 204 1.95 28.62 4.30
N GLU A 205 1.66 29.84 4.76
CA GLU A 205 2.17 30.26 6.08
C GLU A 205 1.49 29.47 7.20
N HIS A 206 0.17 29.23 7.09
CA HIS A 206 -0.60 28.43 8.04
C HIS A 206 -1.53 27.45 7.32
N GLY A 207 -1.49 26.16 7.68
CA GLY A 207 -2.34 25.15 7.05
C GLY A 207 -1.91 24.86 5.62
N GLY A 208 -0.83 24.10 5.41
CA GLY A 208 -0.31 23.81 4.07
C GLY A 208 -1.37 23.11 3.20
N GLY A 209 -1.91 22.00 3.69
CA GLY A 209 -3.01 21.27 3.07
C GLY A 209 -4.33 21.97 3.31
N ILE A 210 -4.80 21.99 4.56
CA ILE A 210 -6.12 22.49 4.95
C ILE A 210 -6.01 23.49 6.11
N TYR A 211 -6.72 24.61 5.98
CA TYR A 211 -6.91 25.59 7.04
C TYR A 211 -8.38 25.77 7.40
N GLY A 212 -8.76 25.49 8.64
CA GLY A 212 -10.12 25.67 9.17
C GLY A 212 -10.21 26.76 10.24
N ARG A 213 -11.15 27.70 10.08
CA ARG A 213 -11.42 28.75 11.07
C ARG A 213 -12.88 29.10 11.24
N ILE A 214 -13.20 29.66 12.41
CA ILE A 214 -14.47 30.31 12.74
C ILE A 214 -15.65 29.35 12.49
N ASN A 215 -15.93 28.47 13.46
CA ASN A 215 -17.06 27.53 13.40
C ASN A 215 -17.13 26.73 12.07
N SER A 216 -15.98 26.22 11.61
CA SER A 216 -15.93 25.37 10.42
C SER A 216 -15.96 23.90 10.82
N ASP A 217 -16.96 23.15 10.37
CA ASP A 217 -17.11 21.72 10.61
C ASP A 217 -16.65 20.94 9.37
N ILE A 218 -15.36 20.57 9.33
CA ILE A 218 -14.73 19.91 8.18
C ILE A 218 -14.87 18.39 8.35
N ASN A 219 -15.45 17.70 7.36
CA ASN A 219 -15.48 16.24 7.34
C ASN A 219 -14.47 15.73 6.31
N ILE A 220 -13.55 14.85 6.72
CA ILE A 220 -12.50 14.28 5.88
C ILE A 220 -12.58 12.77 5.95
N GLN A 221 -12.81 12.12 4.80
CA GLN A 221 -12.99 10.68 4.70
C GLN A 221 -12.23 10.12 3.50
N ASN A 222 -11.66 8.92 3.63
CA ASN A 222 -11.03 8.21 2.51
C ASN A 222 -10.05 9.13 1.73
N THR A 223 -9.24 9.93 2.44
CA THR A 223 -8.48 11.03 1.83
C THR A 223 -6.99 10.81 2.11
N THR A 224 -6.13 11.26 1.19
CA THR A 224 -4.68 11.31 1.41
C THR A 224 -4.25 12.77 1.52
N ILE A 225 -3.67 13.16 2.65
CA ILE A 225 -3.10 14.48 2.92
C ILE A 225 -1.62 14.26 3.23
N SER A 226 -0.73 14.74 2.36
CA SER A 226 0.68 14.40 2.47
C SER A 226 1.61 15.42 1.82
N ASP A 227 2.85 15.52 2.30
CA ASP A 227 3.88 16.41 1.76
C ASP A 227 3.50 17.90 1.71
N ASN A 228 2.51 18.32 2.50
CA ASN A 228 2.12 19.72 2.58
C ASN A 228 3.03 20.48 3.55
N PHE A 229 3.35 21.72 3.22
CA PHE A 229 4.29 22.53 3.97
C PHE A 229 3.63 23.80 4.52
N SER A 230 3.89 24.11 5.79
CA SER A 230 3.62 25.44 6.31
C SER A 230 4.57 25.85 7.44
N THR A 231 4.33 26.99 8.09
CA THR A 231 5.04 27.32 9.34
C THR A 231 4.38 26.67 10.56
N GLU A 232 3.08 26.38 10.48
CA GLU A 232 2.27 25.75 11.53
C GLU A 232 1.15 24.91 10.88
N GLY A 233 1.08 23.62 11.21
CA GLY A 233 0.07 22.71 10.67
C GLY A 233 0.23 22.47 9.16
N GLY A 234 1.23 21.68 8.78
CA GLY A 234 1.47 21.29 7.39
C GLY A 234 0.23 20.67 6.76
N GLY A 235 -0.36 19.65 7.40
CA GLY A 235 -1.52 18.93 6.87
C GLY A 235 -2.82 19.67 7.15
N LEU A 236 -3.14 19.79 8.44
CA LEU A 236 -4.37 20.43 8.92
C LEU A 236 -4.09 21.45 10.03
N TYR A 237 -4.59 22.67 9.83
CA TYR A 237 -4.57 23.73 10.83
C TYR A 237 -6.00 24.11 11.23
N LEU A 238 -6.30 24.11 12.53
CA LEU A 238 -7.64 24.44 13.04
C LEU A 238 -7.63 25.53 14.12
N ARG A 239 -8.61 26.44 14.04
CA ARG A 239 -8.81 27.51 15.02
C ARG A 239 -10.27 27.94 15.20
N ASN A 240 -10.55 28.68 16.27
CA ASN A 240 -11.82 29.38 16.51
C ASN A 240 -13.09 28.49 16.46
N ASN A 241 -13.23 27.56 17.41
CA ASN A 241 -14.38 26.64 17.52
C ASN A 241 -14.64 25.77 16.27
N SER A 242 -13.61 25.53 15.45
CA SER A 242 -13.77 24.63 14.30
C SER A 242 -13.76 23.19 14.78
N THR A 243 -14.49 22.32 14.10
CA THR A 243 -14.51 20.88 14.39
C THR A 243 -14.11 20.09 13.17
N THR A 244 -13.49 18.93 13.37
CA THR A 244 -13.10 18.06 12.26
C THR A 244 -13.31 16.60 12.60
N TRP A 245 -13.91 15.86 11.66
CA TRP A 245 -14.01 14.41 11.69
C TRP A 245 -13.08 13.83 10.61
N VAL A 246 -12.21 12.92 11.02
CA VAL A 246 -11.22 12.24 10.17
C VAL A 246 -11.47 10.73 10.25
N GLU A 247 -11.66 10.11 9.10
CA GLU A 247 -11.85 8.67 9.00
C GLU A 247 -11.19 8.10 7.73
N ARG A 248 -10.54 6.93 7.82
CA ARG A 248 -9.89 6.29 6.66
C ARG A 248 -8.97 7.23 5.89
N THR A 249 -8.25 8.09 6.61
CA THR A 249 -7.43 9.15 6.00
C THR A 249 -5.97 8.94 6.35
N ILE A 250 -5.09 9.25 5.40
CA ILE A 250 -3.64 9.29 5.62
C ILE A 250 -3.23 10.75 5.83
N PHE A 251 -2.54 11.04 6.92
CA PHE A 251 -1.74 12.25 7.13
C PHE A 251 -0.28 11.84 7.27
N TRP A 252 0.55 12.18 6.27
CA TRP A 252 1.93 11.72 6.24
C TRP A 252 2.90 12.72 5.63
N ASN A 253 4.04 12.93 6.30
CA ASN A 253 5.11 13.80 5.86
C ASN A 253 4.67 15.27 5.65
N ASP A 254 3.61 15.71 6.32
CA ASP A 254 3.27 17.12 6.35
C ASP A 254 4.14 17.87 7.36
N SER A 255 4.65 19.03 6.97
CA SER A 255 5.66 19.76 7.75
C SER A 255 5.17 21.15 8.19
N PRO A 256 5.42 21.56 9.45
CA PRO A 256 6.14 20.83 10.51
C PRO A 256 5.27 19.88 11.36
N GLN A 257 3.96 19.85 11.13
CA GLN A 257 3.05 18.92 11.80
C GLN A 257 1.99 18.42 10.84
N GLU A 258 1.57 17.17 11.02
CA GLU A 258 0.37 16.61 10.40
C GLU A 258 -0.86 17.44 10.78
N ILE A 259 -1.06 17.67 12.08
CA ILE A 259 -2.24 18.39 12.59
C ILE A 259 -1.85 19.36 13.70
N PHE A 260 -2.36 20.59 13.61
CA PHE A 260 -2.12 21.68 14.54
C PHE A 260 -3.42 22.39 14.95
N LEU A 261 -3.66 22.51 16.26
CA LEU A 261 -4.78 23.26 16.83
C LEU A 261 -4.25 24.57 17.43
N HIS A 262 -4.58 25.71 16.81
CA HIS A 262 -4.06 27.01 17.23
C HIS A 262 -4.66 27.45 18.59
N PRO A 263 -3.89 28.10 19.49
CA PRO A 263 -4.33 28.50 20.83
C PRO A 263 -5.40 29.61 20.94
N SER A 264 -5.93 30.12 19.82
CA SER A 264 -6.91 31.23 19.80
C SER A 264 -8.25 30.91 20.48
N GLU A 265 -9.04 31.96 20.73
CA GLU A 265 -10.39 31.87 21.32
C GLU A 265 -11.30 30.86 20.62
N GLY A 266 -11.75 29.87 21.39
CA GLY A 266 -12.74 28.88 20.99
C GLY A 266 -12.15 27.48 20.84
N ALA A 267 -12.73 26.54 21.59
CA ALA A 267 -12.25 25.16 21.67
C ALA A 267 -12.46 24.43 20.35
N THR A 268 -11.36 24.04 19.72
CA THR A 268 -11.37 23.17 18.53
C THR A 268 -11.68 21.73 18.92
N GLN A 269 -12.28 20.93 18.04
CA GLN A 269 -12.47 19.50 18.29
C GLN A 269 -12.00 18.68 17.09
N LEU A 270 -11.25 17.62 17.36
CA LEU A 270 -10.77 16.68 16.35
C LEU A 270 -11.21 15.27 16.75
N SER A 271 -11.81 14.54 15.83
CA SER A 271 -12.16 13.13 15.99
C SER A 271 -11.48 12.31 14.92
N VAL A 272 -10.80 11.24 15.29
CA VAL A 272 -10.00 10.41 14.37
C VAL A 272 -10.30 8.94 14.58
N SER A 273 -10.60 8.22 13.49
CA SER A 273 -10.80 6.76 13.49
C SER A 273 -10.28 6.12 12.21
N TYR A 274 -9.83 4.86 12.27
CA TYR A 274 -9.37 4.09 11.10
C TYR A 274 -8.39 4.86 10.20
N SER A 275 -7.52 5.71 10.75
CA SER A 275 -6.66 6.63 9.99
C SER A 275 -5.19 6.41 10.31
N ASP A 276 -4.33 6.74 9.36
CA ASP A 276 -2.87 6.70 9.53
C ASP A 276 -2.36 8.12 9.70
N ILE A 277 -1.71 8.41 10.83
CA ILE A 277 -1.20 9.75 11.13
C ILE A 277 0.24 9.62 11.59
N GLY A 278 1.16 10.27 10.86
CA GLY A 278 2.56 10.38 11.23
C GLY A 278 2.76 10.91 12.64
N GLY A 279 3.46 10.14 13.48
CA GLY A 279 3.66 10.44 14.90
C GLY A 279 2.49 10.07 15.82
N GLY A 280 1.41 9.50 15.28
CA GLY A 280 0.23 9.07 16.03
C GLY A 280 -0.48 10.21 16.78
N GLU A 281 -1.22 9.86 17.83
CA GLU A 281 -1.93 10.86 18.66
C GLU A 281 -0.97 11.89 19.30
N GLU A 282 0.24 11.45 19.67
CA GLU A 282 1.26 12.31 20.30
C GLU A 282 1.84 13.35 19.33
N GLY A 283 1.79 13.08 18.02
CA GLY A 283 2.21 14.02 16.97
C GLY A 283 1.27 15.22 16.77
N ILE A 284 0.03 15.13 17.30
CA ILE A 284 -0.96 16.19 17.16
C ILE A 284 -0.68 17.34 18.15
N VAL A 285 -0.38 18.52 17.61
CA VAL A 285 -0.10 19.70 18.45
C VAL A 285 -1.40 20.40 18.83
N THR A 286 -1.85 20.19 20.06
CA THR A 286 -3.14 20.72 20.54
C THR A 286 -3.07 22.13 21.13
N ASN A 287 -1.89 22.61 21.53
CA ASN A 287 -1.68 23.90 22.22
C ASN A 287 -2.63 24.16 23.41
N ASN A 288 -3.11 23.12 24.09
CA ASN A 288 -4.16 23.19 25.11
C ASN A 288 -5.48 23.83 24.63
N ASN A 289 -5.72 23.83 23.31
CA ASN A 289 -6.96 24.30 22.73
C ASN A 289 -7.73 23.16 22.07
N GLY A 290 -8.72 22.64 22.78
CA GLY A 290 -9.63 21.63 22.25
C GLY A 290 -9.43 20.23 22.81
N TYR A 291 -10.10 19.28 22.17
CA TYR A 291 -10.00 17.85 22.48
C TYR A 291 -9.71 17.06 21.20
N VAL A 292 -8.82 16.08 21.33
CA VAL A 292 -8.63 15.02 20.35
C VAL A 292 -9.40 13.80 20.87
N TYR A 293 -10.33 13.31 20.08
CA TYR A 293 -11.04 12.07 20.30
C TYR A 293 -10.40 10.99 19.43
N TRP A 294 -9.46 10.24 20.01
CA TRP A 294 -8.76 9.15 19.35
C TRP A 294 -9.53 7.84 19.49
N PHE A 295 -10.25 7.45 18.44
CA PHE A 295 -11.01 6.20 18.42
C PHE A 295 -10.14 5.02 17.96
N GLY A 296 -10.74 3.84 17.84
CA GLY A 296 -10.03 2.63 17.39
C GLY A 296 -9.69 2.64 15.90
N GLY A 297 -8.76 1.76 15.52
CA GLY A 297 -8.36 1.53 14.13
C GLY A 297 -7.31 2.49 13.58
N ASN A 298 -6.85 3.46 14.37
CA ASN A 298 -5.79 4.37 13.93
C ASN A 298 -4.42 3.69 14.02
N ILE A 299 -3.55 3.99 13.05
CA ILE A 299 -2.18 3.51 12.96
C ILE A 299 -1.20 4.70 12.84
N ASN A 300 0.09 4.41 12.98
CA ASN A 300 1.20 5.33 12.78
C ASN A 300 2.34 4.50 12.17
N SER A 301 2.29 4.32 10.87
CA SER A 301 3.24 3.48 10.13
C SER A 301 3.46 4.08 8.75
N ASP A 302 4.62 3.85 8.14
CA ASP A 302 4.86 4.38 6.80
C ASP A 302 3.77 3.86 5.82
N PRO A 303 3.02 4.75 5.13
CA PRO A 303 2.01 4.34 4.17
C PRO A 303 2.57 3.56 2.98
N LEU A 304 3.90 3.60 2.76
CA LEU A 304 4.58 2.98 1.63
C LEU A 304 3.98 3.45 0.30
N PHE A 305 3.98 4.77 0.09
CA PHE A 305 3.59 5.35 -1.20
C PHE A 305 4.53 4.88 -2.31
N CYS A 306 3.98 4.56 -3.48
CA CYS A 306 4.71 3.99 -4.60
C CYS A 306 5.85 4.90 -5.12
N ASP A 307 5.57 6.19 -5.31
CA ASP A 307 6.56 7.17 -5.74
C ASP A 307 6.05 8.61 -5.49
N PRO A 308 6.05 9.09 -4.23
CA PRO A 308 5.51 10.41 -3.90
C PRO A 308 6.29 11.56 -4.53
N GLU A 309 7.59 11.38 -4.86
CA GLU A 309 8.40 12.41 -5.52
C GLU A 309 7.90 12.74 -6.94
N SER A 310 7.34 11.75 -7.64
CA SER A 310 6.69 11.97 -8.95
C SER A 310 5.19 12.29 -8.85
N GLY A 311 4.64 12.35 -7.63
CA GLY A 311 3.23 12.59 -7.35
C GLY A 311 2.36 11.33 -7.36
N ASN A 312 2.97 10.14 -7.28
CA ASN A 312 2.27 8.87 -7.21
C ASN A 312 2.04 8.43 -5.75
N TYR A 313 0.89 8.83 -5.22
CA TYR A 313 0.44 8.55 -3.85
C TYR A 313 -0.42 7.28 -3.71
N PHE A 314 -0.41 6.40 -4.70
CA PHE A 314 -0.93 5.05 -4.48
C PHE A 314 -0.05 4.34 -3.45
N VAL A 315 -0.63 3.44 -2.67
CA VAL A 315 0.14 2.65 -1.70
C VAL A 315 0.65 1.37 -2.34
N ALA A 316 1.73 0.80 -1.79
CA ALA A 316 2.27 -0.47 -2.22
C ALA A 316 1.44 -1.67 -1.72
N ALA A 317 1.59 -2.84 -2.36
CA ALA A 317 0.90 -4.07 -1.98
C ALA A 317 1.17 -4.50 -0.53
N ASN A 318 2.36 -4.21 0.00
CA ASN A 318 2.75 -4.49 1.37
C ASN A 318 2.45 -3.33 2.35
N SER A 319 1.63 -2.35 1.95
CA SER A 319 1.31 -1.20 2.79
C SER A 319 0.47 -1.56 4.02
N PRO A 320 0.81 -1.05 5.22
CA PRO A 320 -0.01 -1.23 6.42
C PRO A 320 -1.42 -0.62 6.28
N CYS A 321 -1.60 0.36 5.39
CA CYS A 321 -2.89 0.96 5.08
C CYS A 321 -3.87 -0.01 4.39
N GLN A 322 -3.38 -1.14 3.85
CA GLN A 322 -4.16 -2.16 3.13
C GLN A 322 -4.32 -3.46 3.93
N ILE A 323 -3.26 -3.91 4.63
CA ILE A 323 -3.20 -5.23 5.27
C ILE A 323 -4.14 -5.33 6.48
N LEU A 324 -4.42 -4.22 7.18
CA LEU A 324 -5.22 -4.21 8.41
C LEU A 324 -6.74 -4.04 8.20
N SER A 325 -7.27 -4.41 7.02
CA SER A 325 -8.71 -4.34 6.66
C SER A 325 -9.32 -2.92 6.65
N SER A 326 -8.48 -1.90 6.55
CA SER A 326 -8.87 -0.53 6.86
C SER A 326 -9.08 0.40 5.66
N ASP A 327 -8.75 0.00 4.42
CA ASP A 327 -8.85 0.83 3.20
C ASP A 327 -8.54 2.32 3.51
N ILE A 328 -7.36 2.57 4.09
CA ILE A 328 -6.98 3.92 4.56
C ILE A 328 -6.39 4.70 3.40
N GLY A 329 -6.84 5.94 3.21
CA GLY A 329 -6.37 6.84 2.17
C GLY A 329 -7.33 6.96 1.00
N ALA A 330 -6.97 7.82 0.04
CA ALA A 330 -7.78 8.05 -1.17
C ALA A 330 -7.55 7.03 -2.27
N LEU A 331 -6.37 6.41 -2.28
CA LEU A 331 -5.88 5.57 -3.36
C LEU A 331 -5.57 4.19 -2.80
N GLY A 332 -5.97 3.13 -3.52
CA GLY A 332 -5.63 1.75 -3.16
C GLY A 332 -4.21 1.37 -3.57
N VAL A 333 -3.99 0.06 -3.69
CA VAL A 333 -2.70 -0.49 -4.17
C VAL A 333 -2.44 -0.07 -5.62
N GLY A 334 -1.27 0.53 -5.87
CA GLY A 334 -0.85 0.95 -7.22
C GLY A 334 0.50 0.43 -7.69
N CYS A 335 1.24 -0.27 -6.82
CA CYS A 335 2.50 -0.92 -7.14
C CYS A 335 2.68 -2.19 -6.29
N ASP A 336 3.59 -3.06 -6.74
CA ASP A 336 4.00 -4.25 -6.00
C ASP A 336 4.71 -3.87 -4.68
N ALA A 337 5.02 -4.86 -3.85
CA ALA A 337 5.73 -4.62 -2.60
C ALA A 337 7.03 -3.84 -2.84
N LEU A 338 7.24 -2.76 -2.06
CA LEU A 338 8.45 -1.95 -2.20
C LEU A 338 9.68 -2.74 -1.78
N TRP A 339 9.62 -3.37 -0.60
CA TRP A 339 10.61 -4.32 -0.11
C TRP A 339 9.90 -5.60 0.33
N GLU A 340 10.45 -6.73 -0.09
CA GLU A 340 9.99 -8.06 0.29
C GLU A 340 11.24 -8.89 0.51
N PHE A 341 11.42 -9.38 1.73
CA PHE A 341 12.62 -10.13 2.08
C PHE A 341 12.26 -11.57 2.39
N ALA A 342 13.04 -12.48 1.82
CA ALA A 342 12.95 -13.91 2.06
C ALA A 342 14.27 -14.41 2.64
N LEU A 343 14.19 -15.42 3.51
CA LEU A 343 15.34 -16.15 4.04
C LEU A 343 15.25 -17.61 3.61
N TYR A 344 16.38 -18.16 3.16
CA TYR A 344 16.52 -19.55 2.71
C TYR A 344 17.65 -20.24 3.45
N GLY A 345 17.54 -21.56 3.60
CA GLY A 345 18.51 -22.41 4.30
C GLY A 345 17.96 -22.93 5.64
N PRO A 346 18.83 -23.24 6.62
CA PRO A 346 20.27 -23.04 6.61
C PRO A 346 21.04 -24.13 5.84
N GLU A 347 22.16 -23.76 5.23
CA GLU A 347 23.20 -24.73 4.85
C GLU A 347 24.14 -24.98 6.03
N LEU A 348 24.43 -26.25 6.32
CA LEU A 348 25.23 -26.68 7.47
C LEU A 348 26.53 -27.33 7.01
N SER A 349 27.64 -27.01 7.68
CA SER A 349 28.93 -27.69 7.48
C SER A 349 29.69 -27.81 8.79
N ASP A 350 29.97 -29.03 9.23
CA ASP A 350 30.81 -29.29 10.39
C ASP A 350 32.30 -29.14 10.05
N ALA A 351 33.15 -28.95 11.06
CA ALA A 351 34.58 -28.75 10.87
C ALA A 351 35.31 -30.05 10.44
N SER A 352 34.74 -31.21 10.75
CA SER A 352 35.28 -32.52 10.44
C SER A 352 34.87 -33.03 9.05
N GLY A 353 33.79 -32.46 8.49
CA GLY A 353 33.19 -32.82 7.21
C GLY A 353 32.52 -34.18 7.19
N ASN A 354 32.06 -34.67 8.35
CA ASN A 354 31.43 -35.99 8.48
C ASN A 354 29.89 -35.92 8.58
N GLY A 355 29.31 -34.71 8.52
CA GLY A 355 27.88 -34.52 8.60
C GLY A 355 27.34 -34.59 10.03
N ILE A 356 28.20 -34.53 11.06
CA ILE A 356 27.86 -34.63 12.48
C ILE A 356 28.52 -33.45 13.20
N TRP A 357 27.74 -32.68 13.95
CA TRP A 357 28.32 -31.66 14.83
C TRP A 357 28.67 -32.27 16.19
N GLU A 358 29.96 -32.52 16.47
CA GLU A 358 30.38 -33.17 17.71
C GLU A 358 30.61 -32.19 18.90
N PRO A 359 30.51 -32.66 20.16
CA PRO A 359 30.94 -31.88 21.32
C PRO A 359 32.40 -31.40 21.19
N GLY A 360 32.61 -30.08 21.34
CA GLY A 360 33.93 -29.46 21.21
C GLY A 360 34.25 -28.96 19.80
N GLU A 361 33.32 -29.13 18.84
CA GLU A 361 33.50 -28.78 17.44
C GLU A 361 32.78 -27.47 17.07
N ASN A 362 33.25 -26.85 15.99
CA ASN A 362 32.54 -25.75 15.34
C ASN A 362 31.59 -26.27 14.26
N LEU A 363 30.45 -25.61 14.14
CA LEU A 363 29.52 -25.77 13.03
C LEU A 363 29.42 -24.46 12.27
N SER A 364 29.60 -24.50 10.95
CA SER A 364 29.28 -23.40 10.06
C SER A 364 27.80 -23.47 9.70
N VAL A 365 27.11 -22.36 9.84
CA VAL A 365 25.70 -22.17 9.46
C VAL A 365 25.65 -21.05 8.45
N SER A 366 24.96 -21.26 7.34
CA SER A 366 24.77 -20.24 6.32
C SER A 366 23.30 -20.06 6.00
N VAL A 367 22.84 -18.81 5.94
CA VAL A 367 21.46 -18.44 5.58
C VAL A 367 21.52 -17.46 4.42
N THR A 368 20.76 -17.71 3.37
CA THR A 368 20.66 -16.80 2.22
C THR A 368 19.48 -15.86 2.42
N MET A 369 19.69 -14.56 2.25
CA MET A 369 18.65 -13.55 2.29
C MET A 369 18.46 -12.95 0.89
N CYS A 370 17.24 -12.86 0.40
CA CYS A 370 16.92 -12.25 -0.88
C CYS A 370 16.00 -11.03 -0.70
N ASN A 371 16.21 -9.99 -1.49
CA ASN A 371 15.26 -8.89 -1.66
C ASN A 371 14.43 -9.18 -2.89
N GLU A 372 13.27 -9.77 -2.71
CA GLU A 372 12.30 -10.09 -3.76
C GLU A 372 11.40 -8.89 -4.11
N GLY A 373 11.52 -7.80 -3.35
CA GLY A 373 10.78 -6.56 -3.58
C GLY A 373 11.25 -5.78 -4.82
N THR A 374 10.52 -4.73 -5.15
CA THR A 374 10.77 -3.92 -6.36
C THR A 374 11.76 -2.76 -6.17
N MET A 375 12.14 -2.45 -4.93
CA MET A 375 13.10 -1.40 -4.61
C MET A 375 14.37 -1.94 -3.95
N ASP A 376 15.47 -1.24 -4.19
CA ASP A 376 16.70 -1.44 -3.44
C ASP A 376 16.50 -1.04 -1.97
N HIS A 377 17.10 -1.78 -1.05
CA HIS A 377 17.14 -1.42 0.36
C HIS A 377 18.55 -1.00 0.72
N THR A 378 18.75 0.28 1.04
CA THR A 378 20.09 0.86 1.25
C THR A 378 20.47 1.01 2.72
N PHE A 379 19.63 0.55 3.66
CA PHE A 379 19.78 0.79 5.09
C PHE A 379 20.37 -0.42 5.82
N TYR A 380 21.52 -0.89 5.33
CA TYR A 380 22.29 -1.99 5.92
C TYR A 380 21.42 -3.20 6.32
N PRO A 381 20.74 -3.83 5.34
CA PRO A 381 20.02 -5.06 5.61
C PRO A 381 21.00 -6.14 6.07
N GLY A 382 20.48 -7.11 6.80
CA GLY A 382 21.27 -8.12 7.47
C GLY A 382 20.43 -9.26 8.03
N VAL A 383 21.14 -10.25 8.59
CA VAL A 383 20.55 -11.39 9.27
C VAL A 383 21.17 -11.50 10.65
N THR A 384 20.34 -11.69 11.67
CA THR A 384 20.78 -12.03 13.02
C THR A 384 20.48 -13.49 13.33
N LEU A 385 21.40 -14.18 14.00
CA LEU A 385 21.23 -15.56 14.44
C LEU A 385 21.27 -15.64 15.97
N SER A 386 20.24 -16.23 16.56
CA SER A 386 20.11 -16.38 18.02
C SER A 386 19.64 -17.78 18.43
N GLU A 387 19.89 -18.17 19.69
CA GLU A 387 19.28 -19.35 20.29
C GLU A 387 17.92 -18.99 20.90
N ILE A 388 16.87 -19.74 20.56
CA ILE A 388 15.54 -19.55 21.18
C ILE A 388 15.57 -19.95 22.65
N PHE A 389 16.34 -21.00 22.97
CA PHE A 389 16.56 -21.47 24.34
C PHE A 389 18.06 -21.46 24.65
N PRO A 390 18.61 -20.32 25.15
CA PRO A 390 20.05 -20.15 25.30
C PRO A 390 20.69 -21.23 26.18
N ASN A 391 21.68 -21.92 25.63
CA ASN A 391 22.49 -22.90 26.35
C ASN A 391 23.87 -22.31 26.66
N PRO A 392 24.32 -22.27 27.93
CA PRO A 392 25.61 -21.67 28.29
C PRO A 392 26.83 -22.40 27.70
N ASP A 393 26.66 -23.65 27.24
CA ASP A 393 27.69 -24.43 26.57
C ASP A 393 27.68 -24.27 25.04
N ILE A 394 26.76 -23.46 24.48
CA ILE A 394 26.74 -23.07 23.06
C ILE A 394 27.17 -21.61 22.94
N THR A 395 27.95 -21.32 21.90
CA THR A 395 28.31 -19.93 21.57
C THR A 395 28.17 -19.69 20.08
N ILE A 396 27.50 -18.59 19.71
CA ILE A 396 27.40 -18.10 18.34
C ILE A 396 28.46 -17.01 18.15
N ASN A 397 29.44 -17.27 17.30
CA ASN A 397 30.43 -16.28 16.89
C ASN A 397 29.85 -15.48 15.71
N ASN A 398 29.80 -14.15 15.86
CA ASN A 398 29.19 -13.21 14.91
C ASN A 398 27.69 -13.44 14.71
N SER A 399 26.89 -13.25 15.77
CA SER A 399 25.43 -13.39 15.75
C SER A 399 24.70 -12.39 14.84
N GLU A 400 25.41 -11.51 14.15
CA GLU A 400 24.85 -10.49 13.27
C GLU A 400 25.71 -10.40 12.01
N PHE A 401 25.04 -10.30 10.86
CA PHE A 401 25.68 -10.11 9.57
C PHE A 401 25.00 -8.95 8.83
N TRP A 402 25.78 -8.04 8.24
CA TRP A 402 25.28 -6.81 7.62
C TRP A 402 25.87 -6.60 6.23
N TRP A 403 25.04 -6.15 5.28
CA TRP A 403 25.47 -5.73 3.94
C TRP A 403 25.40 -4.22 3.77
N TYR A 404 26.07 -3.68 2.74
CA TYR A 404 26.00 -2.25 2.36
C TYR A 404 24.80 -1.97 1.44
N GLY A 405 23.63 -2.50 1.80
CA GLY A 405 22.43 -2.50 0.99
C GLY A 405 22.23 -3.80 0.20
N MET A 406 21.01 -3.98 -0.30
CA MET A 406 20.61 -5.11 -1.13
C MET A 406 19.70 -4.62 -2.26
N TYR A 407 20.12 -4.83 -3.51
CA TYR A 407 19.36 -4.45 -4.69
C TYR A 407 18.11 -5.31 -4.85
N SER A 408 17.10 -4.79 -5.55
CA SER A 408 15.95 -5.60 -5.96
C SER A 408 16.40 -6.83 -6.76
N GLY A 409 15.86 -8.00 -6.40
CA GLY A 409 16.21 -9.31 -6.97
C GLY A 409 17.58 -9.87 -6.56
N GLN A 410 18.30 -9.22 -5.64
CA GLN A 410 19.59 -9.70 -5.15
C GLN A 410 19.41 -10.68 -3.99
N CYS A 411 20.25 -11.71 -3.97
CA CYS A 411 20.39 -12.65 -2.86
C CYS A 411 21.82 -12.60 -2.32
N GLU A 412 21.97 -12.60 -1.00
CA GLU A 412 23.24 -12.54 -0.30
C GLU A 412 23.31 -13.56 0.85
N GLU A 413 24.50 -14.06 1.12
CA GLU A 413 24.72 -15.16 2.07
C GLU A 413 25.29 -14.65 3.41
N ALA A 414 24.61 -14.95 4.52
CA ALA A 414 25.00 -14.64 5.88
C ALA A 414 25.58 -15.87 6.57
N GLY A 415 26.88 -15.83 6.86
CA GLY A 415 27.61 -16.93 7.49
C GLY A 415 27.82 -16.73 8.99
N PHE A 416 27.51 -17.76 9.76
CA PHE A 416 27.61 -17.83 11.22
C PHE A 416 28.46 -19.03 11.65
N ILE A 417 29.12 -18.93 12.82
CA ILE A 417 29.90 -20.04 13.39
C ILE A 417 29.42 -20.35 14.79
N LEU A 418 28.89 -21.56 15.00
CA LEU A 418 28.52 -22.06 16.32
C LEU A 418 29.65 -22.91 16.89
N ASN A 419 29.84 -22.85 18.21
CA ASN A 419 30.75 -23.72 18.94
C ASN A 419 30.01 -24.44 20.06
N ALA A 420 30.17 -25.76 20.10
CA ALA A 420 29.66 -26.61 21.16
C ALA A 420 30.76 -26.85 22.21
N GLY A 421 30.46 -26.60 23.48
CA GLY A 421 31.35 -26.94 24.58
C GLY A 421 31.61 -28.44 24.65
N GLY A 422 32.86 -28.85 24.87
CA GLY A 422 33.25 -30.27 24.88
C GLY A 422 32.60 -31.14 25.97
N SER A 423 31.90 -30.53 26.94
CA SER A 423 31.12 -31.23 27.97
C SER A 423 29.64 -31.42 27.61
N ILE A 424 29.18 -30.88 26.47
CA ILE A 424 27.78 -30.96 26.09
C ILE A 424 27.41 -32.42 25.78
N PRO A 425 26.28 -32.94 26.29
CA PRO A 425 25.85 -34.30 26.00
C PRO A 425 25.47 -34.47 24.52
N PRO A 426 25.93 -35.54 23.82
CA PRO A 426 25.34 -35.94 22.55
C PRO A 426 23.82 -36.16 22.67
N GLY A 427 23.08 -35.75 21.65
CA GLY A 427 21.62 -35.69 21.62
C GLY A 427 21.04 -34.40 22.20
N THR A 428 21.86 -33.42 22.57
CA THR A 428 21.36 -32.10 22.97
C THR A 428 20.82 -31.36 21.76
N GLU A 429 19.59 -30.87 21.88
CA GLU A 429 18.86 -30.07 20.90
C GLU A 429 19.24 -28.59 21.02
N VAL A 430 19.55 -27.97 19.88
CA VAL A 430 19.86 -26.54 19.76
C VAL A 430 18.87 -25.96 18.75
N VAL A 431 17.95 -25.11 19.24
CA VAL A 431 16.95 -24.41 18.42
C VAL A 431 17.45 -23.00 18.15
N LEU A 432 17.56 -22.65 16.88
CA LEU A 432 18.14 -21.40 16.39
C LEU A 432 17.11 -20.63 15.59
N LEU A 433 17.17 -19.30 15.67
CA LEU A 433 16.32 -18.38 14.93
C LEU A 433 17.21 -17.42 14.14
N ALA A 434 17.07 -17.44 12.81
CA ALA A 434 17.61 -16.44 11.91
C ALA A 434 16.52 -15.42 11.58
N GLU A 435 16.79 -14.13 11.75
CA GLU A 435 15.83 -13.05 11.50
C GLU A 435 16.43 -12.05 10.51
N ALA A 436 15.67 -11.69 9.48
CA ALA A 436 16.02 -10.57 8.60
C ALA A 436 15.86 -9.28 9.41
N THR A 437 16.80 -8.35 9.29
CA THR A 437 16.77 -7.10 10.05
C THR A 437 17.63 -6.03 9.39
N ALA A 438 17.49 -4.78 9.83
CA ALA A 438 18.28 -3.65 9.35
C ALA A 438 19.10 -3.05 10.49
N LEU A 439 20.37 -2.73 10.22
CA LEU A 439 21.23 -2.12 11.24
C LEU A 439 20.61 -0.79 11.71
N ASN A 440 20.58 -0.56 13.02
CA ASN A 440 20.05 0.65 13.63
C ASN A 440 18.53 0.87 13.44
N CYS A 441 17.79 -0.23 13.25
CA CYS A 441 16.33 -0.28 13.20
C CYS A 441 15.66 0.48 14.36
N GLU A 442 16.18 0.40 15.60
CA GLU A 442 15.62 1.13 16.76
C GLU A 442 15.48 2.65 16.55
N ASN A 443 16.37 3.24 15.74
CA ASN A 443 16.37 4.67 15.47
C ASN A 443 15.73 5.02 14.11
N ASN A 444 15.52 4.04 13.23
CA ASN A 444 14.90 4.24 11.92
C ASN A 444 13.90 3.09 11.68
N PRO A 445 12.78 3.08 12.44
CA PRO A 445 11.79 2.01 12.40
C PRO A 445 11.20 1.76 11.01
N GLU A 446 11.19 2.78 10.14
CA GLU A 446 10.69 2.75 8.78
C GLU A 446 11.48 1.83 7.83
N PHE A 447 12.74 1.49 8.16
CA PHE A 447 13.58 0.61 7.34
C PHE A 447 13.72 -0.81 7.91
N CYS A 448 13.06 -1.10 9.04
CA CYS A 448 13.14 -2.40 9.68
C CYS A 448 12.45 -3.49 8.86
N MET A 449 12.97 -4.70 8.96
CA MET A 449 12.37 -5.92 8.45
C MET A 449 12.01 -6.74 9.68
N ASN A 450 10.72 -6.92 9.97
CA ASN A 450 10.30 -7.52 11.24
C ASN A 450 9.46 -8.80 11.06
N ASP A 451 9.23 -9.23 9.81
CA ASP A 451 8.28 -10.30 9.50
C ASP A 451 8.90 -11.46 8.68
N THR A 452 10.24 -11.53 8.61
CA THR A 452 10.94 -12.61 7.90
C THR A 452 11.94 -13.28 8.83
N SER A 453 11.68 -14.55 9.17
CA SER A 453 12.56 -15.37 10.00
C SER A 453 12.54 -16.83 9.58
N VAL A 454 13.62 -17.55 9.93
CA VAL A 454 13.75 -19.00 9.77
C VAL A 454 14.24 -19.56 11.10
N GLU A 455 13.41 -20.35 11.76
CA GLU A 455 13.82 -21.16 12.90
C GLU A 455 14.33 -22.53 12.39
N PHE A 456 15.26 -23.18 13.09
CA PHE A 456 15.72 -24.54 12.78
C PHE A 456 16.35 -25.24 13.98
N LEU A 457 16.33 -26.59 13.95
CA LEU A 457 16.83 -27.45 15.02
C LEU A 457 18.05 -28.26 14.58
N ILE A 458 19.09 -28.29 15.42
CA ILE A 458 20.24 -29.20 15.26
C ILE A 458 20.43 -30.03 16.53
N GLN A 459 20.69 -31.32 16.36
CA GLN A 459 21.09 -32.21 17.47
C GLN A 459 22.60 -32.50 17.43
N ILE A 460 23.25 -32.35 18.58
CA ILE A 460 24.71 -32.55 18.71
C ILE A 460 25.03 -34.05 18.73
N GLY A 461 26.03 -34.47 17.97
CA GLY A 461 26.50 -35.87 17.91
C GLY A 461 25.60 -36.80 17.09
N THR A 462 24.62 -36.26 16.37
CA THR A 462 23.81 -36.95 15.37
C THR A 462 24.13 -36.42 13.99
N SER A 463 24.00 -37.26 12.96
CA SER A 463 24.19 -36.79 11.59
C SER A 463 23.05 -35.85 11.23
N PHE A 464 23.38 -34.63 10.80
CA PHE A 464 22.41 -33.73 10.18
C PHE A 464 22.12 -34.11 8.71
N ASP A 465 22.87 -35.08 8.16
CA ASP A 465 22.76 -35.56 6.78
C ASP A 465 21.94 -36.85 6.62
N GLU A 466 21.44 -37.49 7.69
CA GLU A 466 20.57 -38.66 7.58
C GLU A 466 19.41 -38.63 8.58
N THR A 467 18.18 -38.75 8.07
CA THR A 467 16.97 -39.01 8.83
C THR A 467 16.38 -40.37 8.45
N THR A 468 15.63 -40.98 9.37
CA THR A 468 14.83 -42.18 9.07
C THR A 468 13.37 -41.91 9.38
N VAL A 469 12.53 -41.95 8.33
CA VAL A 469 11.08 -41.82 8.44
C VAL A 469 10.43 -43.20 8.35
N GLU A 470 9.72 -43.59 9.40
CA GLU A 470 9.00 -44.87 9.43
C GLU A 470 7.53 -44.67 9.08
N VAL A 471 7.03 -45.37 8.05
CA VAL A 471 5.63 -45.26 7.62
C VAL A 471 4.97 -46.62 7.48
N GLN A 472 3.76 -46.74 8.01
CA GLN A 472 2.91 -47.92 7.86
C GLN A 472 1.96 -47.74 6.68
N TYR A 473 1.98 -48.70 5.76
CA TYR A 473 1.09 -48.80 4.61
C TYR A 473 0.19 -50.03 4.70
N SER A 474 -1.00 -49.93 4.14
CA SER A 474 -1.99 -51.01 4.15
C SER A 474 -1.98 -51.79 2.83
N GLN A 475 -2.43 -53.03 2.88
CA GLN A 475 -2.71 -53.82 1.69
C GLN A 475 -3.65 -53.06 0.73
N ASN A 476 -3.40 -53.16 -0.57
CA ASN A 476 -4.05 -52.44 -1.67
C ASN A 476 -3.46 -51.05 -1.95
N TRP A 477 -4.29 -50.13 -2.43
CA TRP A 477 -3.85 -48.84 -2.95
C TRP A 477 -3.49 -47.88 -1.82
N ASN A 478 -2.37 -47.18 -1.97
CA ASN A 478 -1.90 -46.15 -1.04
C ASN A 478 -1.47 -44.90 -1.82
N LEU A 479 -1.60 -43.75 -1.19
CA LEU A 479 -0.95 -42.50 -1.61
C LEU A 479 0.37 -42.34 -0.86
N ILE A 480 1.47 -42.28 -1.61
CA ILE A 480 2.82 -42.30 -1.08
C ILE A 480 3.65 -41.15 -1.65
N GLY A 481 4.69 -40.76 -0.92
CA GLY A 481 5.72 -39.82 -1.35
C GLY A 481 7.09 -40.23 -0.86
N LEU A 482 8.13 -39.56 -1.35
CA LEU A 482 9.51 -39.78 -0.91
C LEU A 482 9.92 -38.68 0.08
N PRO A 483 10.05 -38.97 1.39
CA PRO A 483 10.28 -37.95 2.40
C PRO A 483 11.76 -37.68 2.69
N VAL A 484 12.70 -38.29 1.96
CA VAL A 484 14.15 -38.17 2.18
C VAL A 484 14.90 -38.09 0.85
N ILE A 485 16.07 -37.49 0.85
CA ILE A 485 17.01 -37.50 -0.27
C ILE A 485 17.81 -38.81 -0.22
N THR A 486 17.63 -39.67 -1.22
CA THR A 486 18.29 -40.98 -1.29
C THR A 486 18.85 -41.26 -2.67
N ASN A 487 19.88 -42.12 -2.72
CA ASN A 487 20.48 -42.59 -3.97
C ASN A 487 19.65 -43.71 -4.65
N ASP A 488 18.71 -44.31 -3.93
CA ASP A 488 17.81 -45.35 -4.45
C ASP A 488 16.36 -44.92 -4.24
N SER A 489 15.73 -44.44 -5.30
CA SER A 489 14.34 -43.98 -5.33
C SER A 489 13.40 -44.96 -6.05
N GLY A 490 13.87 -46.17 -6.40
CA GLY A 490 13.06 -47.16 -7.09
C GLY A 490 11.93 -47.68 -6.21
N TYR A 491 10.68 -47.71 -6.70
CA TYR A 491 9.58 -48.17 -5.84
C TYR A 491 9.68 -49.68 -5.51
N GLU A 492 10.23 -50.49 -6.41
CA GLU A 492 10.40 -51.94 -6.17
C GLU A 492 11.57 -52.25 -5.22
N SER A 493 12.50 -51.31 -5.02
CA SER A 493 13.56 -51.42 -4.01
C SER A 493 13.10 -50.88 -2.66
N ILE A 494 12.25 -49.85 -2.64
CA ILE A 494 11.74 -49.24 -1.41
C ILE A 494 10.59 -50.06 -0.79
N PHE A 495 9.71 -50.64 -1.61
CA PHE A 495 8.51 -51.34 -1.16
C PHE A 495 8.59 -52.83 -1.56
N GLU A 496 8.88 -53.71 -0.60
CA GLU A 496 9.01 -55.15 -0.84
C GLU A 496 7.69 -55.79 -1.31
N GLY A 497 6.56 -55.27 -0.83
CA GLY A 497 5.22 -55.73 -1.14
C GLY A 497 4.59 -55.08 -2.37
N ALA A 498 5.31 -54.28 -3.16
CA ALA A 498 4.75 -53.58 -4.30
C ALA A 498 4.33 -54.51 -5.44
N VAL A 499 3.11 -54.30 -5.96
CA VAL A 499 2.67 -54.93 -7.20
C VAL A 499 3.37 -54.25 -8.37
N SER A 500 4.16 -54.99 -9.14
CA SER A 500 4.90 -54.44 -10.27
C SER A 500 4.00 -53.73 -11.29
N GLY A 501 4.43 -52.56 -11.75
CA GLY A 501 3.70 -51.69 -12.69
C GLY A 501 2.54 -50.91 -12.07
N THR A 502 2.57 -50.67 -10.75
CA THR A 502 1.48 -49.96 -10.05
C THR A 502 1.83 -48.59 -9.47
N LEU A 503 3.04 -48.07 -9.71
CA LEU A 503 3.39 -46.69 -9.34
C LEU A 503 2.84 -45.71 -10.38
N TYR A 504 1.99 -44.77 -9.96
CA TYR A 504 1.41 -43.75 -10.85
C TYR A 504 1.50 -42.34 -10.25
N SER A 505 2.09 -41.40 -10.98
CA SER A 505 1.99 -39.96 -10.72
C SER A 505 0.69 -39.40 -11.34
N PHE A 506 0.35 -38.14 -11.04
CA PHE A 506 -0.76 -37.44 -11.65
C PHE A 506 -0.36 -36.09 -12.22
N ASP A 507 -0.56 -35.92 -13.52
CA ASP A 507 -0.52 -34.63 -14.22
C ASP A 507 -1.62 -34.64 -15.30
N SER A 508 -2.77 -34.03 -14.99
CA SER A 508 -3.98 -34.06 -15.83
C SER A 508 -4.49 -35.48 -16.20
N GLY A 509 -3.91 -36.51 -15.60
CA GLY A 509 -4.07 -37.93 -15.91
C GLY A 509 -2.99 -38.76 -15.21
N TYR A 510 -3.17 -40.07 -15.16
CA TYR A 510 -2.21 -40.97 -14.49
C TYR A 510 -1.07 -41.37 -15.44
N THR A 511 0.16 -41.18 -14.98
CA THR A 511 1.38 -41.59 -15.68
C THR A 511 2.07 -42.68 -14.90
N ALA A 512 2.48 -43.76 -15.55
CA ALA A 512 3.18 -44.86 -14.89
C ALA A 512 4.65 -44.50 -14.69
N GLU A 513 5.16 -44.76 -13.49
CA GLU A 513 6.50 -44.34 -13.06
C GLU A 513 7.29 -45.52 -12.50
N THR A 514 8.61 -45.37 -12.36
CA THR A 514 9.49 -46.40 -11.78
C THR A 514 10.27 -45.94 -10.55
N GLU A 515 10.36 -44.63 -10.37
CA GLU A 515 11.12 -43.98 -9.31
C GLU A 515 10.25 -42.90 -8.66
N LEU A 516 10.45 -42.67 -7.36
CA LEU A 516 9.83 -41.57 -6.66
C LEU A 516 10.70 -40.32 -6.75
N VAL A 517 10.06 -39.17 -6.93
CA VAL A 517 10.69 -37.85 -6.88
C VAL A 517 10.15 -37.11 -5.65
N PRO A 518 11.03 -36.50 -4.82
CA PRO A 518 10.59 -35.66 -3.72
C PRO A 518 9.55 -34.61 -4.14
N GLY A 519 8.54 -34.39 -3.30
CA GLY A 519 7.45 -33.45 -3.58
C GLY A 519 6.35 -33.98 -4.50
N THR A 520 6.62 -35.01 -5.29
CA THR A 520 5.61 -35.66 -6.14
C THR A 520 4.88 -36.74 -5.34
N GLY A 521 3.54 -36.72 -5.39
CA GLY A 521 2.74 -37.79 -4.82
C GLY A 521 2.41 -38.88 -5.83
N TYR A 522 2.31 -40.12 -5.35
CA TYR A 522 2.08 -41.29 -6.20
C TYR A 522 0.99 -42.21 -5.63
N TRP A 523 0.29 -42.88 -6.54
CA TRP A 523 -0.45 -44.11 -6.22
C TRP A 523 0.48 -45.30 -6.32
N ILE A 524 0.40 -46.21 -5.36
CA ILE A 524 1.01 -47.55 -5.42
C ILE A 524 0.01 -48.60 -4.93
N ARG A 525 0.12 -49.85 -5.41
CA ARG A 525 -0.63 -50.97 -4.86
C ARG A 525 0.30 -51.98 -4.18
N LEU A 526 0.00 -52.33 -2.93
CA LEU A 526 0.74 -53.31 -2.14
C LEU A 526 -0.03 -54.64 -1.99
N GLU A 527 0.69 -55.76 -1.94
CA GLU A 527 0.14 -57.11 -1.77
C GLU A 527 -0.21 -57.44 -0.31
N SER A 528 0.41 -56.78 0.66
CA SER A 528 0.18 -56.91 2.10
C SER A 528 0.41 -55.58 2.82
N ASP A 529 0.00 -55.52 4.09
CA ASP A 529 0.44 -54.43 4.98
C ASP A 529 1.97 -54.48 5.12
N GLU A 530 2.62 -53.32 5.13
CA GLU A 530 4.08 -53.20 5.15
C GLU A 530 4.51 -51.96 5.94
N GLN A 531 5.60 -52.09 6.70
CA GLN A 531 6.32 -50.98 7.30
C GLN A 531 7.53 -50.65 6.42
N VAL A 532 7.65 -49.39 6.01
CA VAL A 532 8.77 -48.91 5.20
C VAL A 532 9.55 -47.89 6.00
N ASN A 533 10.88 -48.04 5.98
CA ASN A 533 11.81 -47.11 6.60
C ASN A 533 12.55 -46.35 5.50
N PHE A 534 12.24 -45.08 5.34
CA PHE A 534 12.94 -44.20 4.42
C PHE A 534 14.16 -43.62 5.10
N THR A 535 15.36 -44.06 4.71
CA THR A 535 16.63 -43.54 5.25
C THR A 535 17.36 -42.74 4.17
N GLY A 536 17.74 -41.51 4.49
CA GLY A 536 18.46 -40.61 3.59
C GLY A 536 18.55 -39.20 4.15
N GLY A 537 19.04 -38.25 3.37
CA GLY A 537 19.12 -36.85 3.77
C GLY A 537 17.76 -36.26 4.10
N PRO A 538 17.63 -35.49 5.19
CA PRO A 538 16.37 -34.82 5.48
C PRO A 538 16.04 -33.81 4.39
N ILE A 539 14.77 -33.78 4.00
CA ILE A 539 14.16 -32.73 3.22
C ILE A 539 13.56 -31.76 4.24
N GLN A 540 14.02 -30.51 4.23
CA GLN A 540 13.51 -29.45 5.11
C GLN A 540 12.59 -28.49 4.37
N GLU A 541 12.74 -28.40 3.05
CA GLU A 541 11.94 -27.55 2.17
C GLU A 541 11.70 -28.27 0.84
N LEU A 542 10.50 -28.10 0.30
CA LEU A 542 10.16 -28.43 -1.07
C LEU A 542 9.41 -27.28 -1.72
N ILE A 543 9.94 -26.85 -2.85
CA ILE A 543 9.28 -25.94 -3.78
C ILE A 543 8.49 -26.79 -4.77
N LEU A 544 7.16 -26.66 -4.77
CA LEU A 544 6.25 -27.47 -5.57
C LEU A 544 5.55 -26.62 -6.63
N GLN A 545 5.67 -27.05 -7.88
CA GLN A 545 4.95 -26.46 -9.00
C GLN A 545 3.58 -27.12 -9.15
N LEU A 546 2.52 -26.32 -9.02
CA LEU A 546 1.14 -26.74 -9.17
C LEU A 546 0.62 -26.34 -10.55
N SER A 547 -0.10 -27.26 -11.20
CA SER A 547 -0.93 -26.96 -12.35
C SER A 547 -2.32 -26.47 -11.93
N GLU A 548 -3.00 -25.72 -12.81
CA GLU A 548 -4.42 -25.40 -12.62
C GLU A 548 -5.24 -26.69 -12.44
N GLY A 549 -6.03 -26.75 -11.37
CA GLY A 549 -6.84 -27.93 -11.05
C GLY A 549 -6.21 -28.82 -9.98
N TRP A 550 -6.40 -30.14 -10.10
CA TRP A 550 -5.97 -31.10 -9.07
C TRP A 550 -4.50 -31.48 -9.25
N ASN A 551 -3.76 -31.50 -8.15
CA ASN A 551 -2.36 -31.90 -8.08
C ASN A 551 -2.20 -32.99 -7.01
N LEU A 552 -1.24 -33.88 -7.22
CA LEU A 552 -0.89 -34.93 -6.26
C LEU A 552 0.52 -34.67 -5.72
N ILE A 553 0.60 -34.22 -4.47
CA ILE A 553 1.84 -33.76 -3.83
C ILE A 553 2.26 -34.67 -2.68
N SER A 554 3.51 -34.57 -2.24
CA SER A 554 4.00 -35.17 -1.00
C SER A 554 4.77 -34.17 -0.14
N GLY A 555 4.88 -34.46 1.16
CA GLY A 555 5.60 -33.62 2.12
C GLY A 555 7.09 -33.87 2.23
N ILE A 556 7.69 -33.18 3.19
CA ILE A 556 9.10 -33.20 3.57
C ILE A 556 9.39 -34.31 4.61
N SER A 557 10.55 -34.26 5.30
CA SER A 557 10.93 -35.28 6.30
C SER A 557 10.19 -35.20 7.64
N VAL A 558 9.41 -34.15 7.87
CA VAL A 558 8.60 -33.93 9.08
C VAL A 558 7.16 -33.61 8.72
N SER A 559 6.27 -33.70 9.70
CA SER A 559 4.86 -33.37 9.54
C SER A 559 4.67 -31.85 9.44
N VAL A 560 3.97 -31.39 8.40
CA VAL A 560 3.72 -29.95 8.16
C VAL A 560 2.21 -29.67 8.25
N PRO A 561 1.72 -28.84 9.20
CA PRO A 561 0.34 -28.38 9.19
C PRO A 561 -0.02 -27.71 7.86
N VAL A 562 -1.23 -27.93 7.35
CA VAL A 562 -1.67 -27.36 6.06
C VAL A 562 -1.67 -25.83 6.09
N GLU A 563 -1.97 -25.25 7.25
CA GLU A 563 -1.90 -23.80 7.49
C GLU A 563 -0.47 -23.23 7.40
N ASN A 564 0.55 -24.10 7.44
CA ASN A 564 1.96 -23.73 7.37
C ASN A 564 2.55 -23.82 5.95
N ILE A 565 1.75 -24.23 4.96
CA ILE A 565 2.18 -24.21 3.56
C ILE A 565 2.22 -22.75 3.09
N ILE A 566 3.39 -22.30 2.60
CA ILE A 566 3.50 -20.96 2.02
C ILE A 566 2.93 -21.00 0.60
N ASP A 567 1.91 -20.19 0.40
CA ASP A 567 1.23 -20.01 -0.88
C ASP A 567 1.29 -18.51 -1.24
N PRO A 568 2.44 -18.03 -1.74
CA PRO A 568 2.69 -16.59 -1.91
C PRO A 568 1.73 -15.97 -2.93
N GLN A 569 1.20 -16.79 -3.83
CA GLN A 569 0.29 -16.38 -4.89
C GLN A 569 -1.19 -16.62 -4.53
N GLY A 570 -1.49 -17.20 -3.36
CA GLY A 570 -2.84 -17.54 -2.93
C GLY A 570 -3.59 -18.49 -3.88
N ILE A 571 -2.87 -19.44 -4.48
CA ILE A 571 -3.40 -20.31 -5.54
C ILE A 571 -4.13 -21.55 -5.01
N ILE A 572 -3.86 -21.99 -3.78
CA ILE A 572 -4.50 -23.14 -3.15
C ILE A 572 -5.97 -22.81 -2.83
N ILE A 573 -6.88 -23.69 -3.25
CA ILE A 573 -8.28 -23.62 -2.84
C ILE A 573 -8.40 -24.17 -1.41
N GLU A 574 -8.82 -23.32 -0.47
CA GLU A 574 -9.00 -23.69 0.93
C GLU A 574 -9.91 -24.92 1.10
N GLY A 575 -9.54 -25.84 2.01
CA GLY A 575 -10.28 -27.07 2.27
C GLY A 575 -10.20 -28.14 1.17
N THR A 576 -9.21 -28.03 0.26
CA THR A 576 -9.01 -29.00 -0.82
C THR A 576 -7.88 -29.99 -0.61
N ILE A 577 -7.28 -30.05 0.59
CA ILE A 577 -6.24 -31.03 0.91
C ILE A 577 -6.85 -32.34 1.41
N TYR A 578 -6.68 -33.41 0.63
CA TYR A 578 -7.24 -34.74 0.93
C TYR A 578 -6.17 -35.83 0.98
N GLN A 579 -6.20 -36.61 2.06
CA GLN A 579 -5.45 -37.85 2.19
C GLN A 579 -6.27 -39.05 1.70
N PHE A 580 -5.60 -40.20 1.55
CA PHE A 580 -6.25 -41.48 1.28
C PHE A 580 -5.84 -42.56 2.30
N ASN A 581 -6.81 -43.13 2.99
CA ASN A 581 -6.63 -44.28 3.87
C ASN A 581 -7.86 -45.21 3.77
N GLY A 582 -7.93 -45.99 2.69
CA GLY A 582 -9.12 -46.80 2.35
C GLY A 582 -10.33 -45.98 1.85
N GLY A 583 -10.21 -44.65 1.86
CA GLY A 583 -11.16 -43.66 1.36
C GLY A 583 -10.55 -42.26 1.47
N TYR A 584 -11.16 -41.29 0.79
CA TYR A 584 -10.73 -39.89 0.87
C TYR A 584 -11.24 -39.24 2.15
N ALA A 585 -10.36 -38.53 2.84
CA ALA A 585 -10.68 -37.71 3.98
C ALA A 585 -9.88 -36.39 3.90
N PRO A 586 -10.42 -35.26 4.38
CA PRO A 586 -9.63 -34.06 4.52
C PRO A 586 -8.43 -34.32 5.45
N SER A 587 -7.35 -33.57 5.23
CA SER A 587 -6.19 -33.56 6.11
C SER A 587 -5.82 -32.13 6.46
N ASP A 588 -5.55 -31.89 7.73
CA ASP A 588 -5.04 -30.60 8.22
C ASP A 588 -3.51 -30.64 8.40
N VAL A 589 -2.88 -31.78 8.07
CA VAL A 589 -1.43 -32.01 8.16
C VAL A 589 -0.95 -32.81 6.96
N ILE A 590 0.23 -32.47 6.45
CA ILE A 590 1.01 -33.22 5.47
C ILE A 590 2.04 -34.07 6.24
N GLU A 591 1.72 -35.33 6.47
CA GLU A 591 2.63 -36.30 7.09
C GLU A 591 3.73 -36.80 6.14
N PRO A 592 4.96 -37.02 6.62
CA PRO A 592 6.07 -37.48 5.81
C PRO A 592 5.82 -38.89 5.25
N GLY A 593 6.23 -39.10 4.00
CA GLY A 593 6.09 -40.35 3.25
C GLY A 593 4.67 -40.60 2.70
N ARG A 594 3.69 -39.77 3.04
CA ARG A 594 2.34 -39.82 2.45
C ARG A 594 2.19 -38.79 1.33
N ALA A 595 1.17 -39.01 0.49
CA ALA A 595 0.76 -38.05 -0.54
C ALA A 595 -0.68 -37.57 -0.36
N TYR A 596 -0.94 -36.38 -0.90
CA TYR A 596 -2.15 -35.61 -0.70
C TYR A 596 -2.61 -35.00 -2.02
N TRP A 597 -3.93 -34.99 -2.22
CA TRP A 597 -4.54 -34.20 -3.28
C TRP A 597 -4.67 -32.77 -2.82
N VAL A 598 -4.30 -31.81 -3.66
CA VAL A 598 -4.51 -30.37 -3.47
C VAL A 598 -5.08 -29.77 -4.75
N ARG A 599 -5.93 -28.74 -4.65
CA ARG A 599 -6.50 -28.07 -5.82
C ARG A 599 -6.02 -26.64 -5.93
N SER A 600 -5.51 -26.26 -7.10
CA SER A 600 -5.07 -24.91 -7.43
C SER A 600 -6.05 -24.20 -8.36
N ILE A 601 -6.17 -22.87 -8.24
CA ILE A 601 -6.98 -22.02 -9.13
C ILE A 601 -6.27 -21.67 -10.45
N VAL A 602 -4.93 -21.68 -10.45
CA VAL A 602 -4.06 -21.40 -11.61
C VAL A 602 -2.74 -22.17 -11.49
N GLU A 603 -1.91 -22.14 -12.51
CA GLU A 603 -0.52 -22.63 -12.41
C GLU A 603 0.29 -21.69 -11.51
N GLY A 604 1.15 -22.24 -10.66
CA GLY A 604 1.99 -21.45 -9.74
C GLY A 604 2.74 -22.31 -8.74
N GLU A 605 3.39 -21.66 -7.77
CA GLU A 605 4.31 -22.30 -6.85
C GLU A 605 3.80 -22.28 -5.40
N ILE A 606 4.07 -23.35 -4.66
CA ILE A 606 3.89 -23.40 -3.20
C ILE A 606 5.16 -23.93 -2.54
N ILE A 607 5.38 -23.56 -1.27
CA ILE A 607 6.53 -24.02 -0.49
C ILE A 607 6.02 -24.84 0.69
N VAL A 608 6.48 -26.08 0.78
CA VAL A 608 6.28 -26.96 1.93
C VAL A 608 7.59 -27.00 2.69
N GLN A 609 7.63 -26.32 3.83
CA GLN A 609 8.83 -26.24 4.66
C GLN A 609 8.52 -26.54 6.12
N ILE A 610 9.58 -26.75 6.91
CA ILE A 610 9.44 -26.77 8.36
C ILE A 610 9.22 -25.32 8.79
N LEU A 611 8.01 -24.99 9.25
CA LEU A 611 7.85 -23.86 10.16
C LEU A 611 8.30 -24.37 11.51
N TYR A 612 9.46 -23.92 11.94
CA TYR A 612 9.89 -24.12 13.29
C TYR A 612 9.26 -23.02 14.16
#